data_AF-G7WFD1-F1
#
_entry.id   AF-G7WFD1-F1
#
_cell.length_a   1.000
_cell.length_b   1.000
_cell.length_c   1.000
_cell.angle_alpha   90.00
_cell.angle_beta   90.00
_cell.angle_gamma   90.00
#
_symmetry.space_group_name_H-M   'P 1'
#
loop_
_entity.id
_entity.type
_entity.pdbx_description
1 polymer ?
#
loop_
_entity_poly.entity_id
_entity_poly.type
_entity_poly.pdbx_seq_one_letter_code
_entity_poly.pdbx_strand_id
1 'polypeptide(L)'
;MKQSMIRRYSLLFIILVLMSLYLHGSGLQQQINVEQNLTSQDWLKNAVNECKKNAPAYFPQYWNWLWWIKDTTNCYAYAFDLTRDPRNGTQFPTHLGLQPGLLSYQDFTLNSYDGTKESDKELVETITEDMSIIGYSFIEAKQGVKIPENAYMVALAVFPGDSYDNSDYHWYRLNPNGTWSDKLGFGSVTDVDESGNIITDPQLADRGCYTDFVGYFYVTKSKVSWSKMHNTNLMGYQFSGGKLGRADHLTRQN
;
A
#
# COMPACT_ATOMS: atom_id res chain seq x y z
N MET A 1 -24.87 -70.30 9.52
CA MET A 1 -23.55 -69.78 9.07
C MET A 1 -23.58 -68.94 7.79
N LYS A 2 -24.38 -69.24 6.75
CA LYS A 2 -24.35 -68.48 5.48
C LYS A 2 -24.87 -67.02 5.56
N GLN A 3 -25.90 -66.72 6.37
CA GLN A 3 -26.45 -65.35 6.46
C GLN A 3 -25.56 -64.34 7.20
N SER A 4 -24.77 -64.75 8.21
CA SER A 4 -23.87 -63.82 8.91
C SER A 4 -22.64 -63.46 8.07
N MET A 5 -22.22 -64.36 7.18
CA MET A 5 -21.12 -64.09 6.25
C MET A 5 -21.53 -63.02 5.21
N ILE A 6 -22.73 -63.13 4.63
CA ILE A 6 -23.27 -62.17 3.66
C ILE A 6 -23.40 -60.76 4.28
N ARG A 7 -23.91 -60.64 5.51
CA ARG A 7 -24.00 -59.35 6.22
C ARG A 7 -22.63 -58.71 6.47
N ARG A 8 -21.58 -59.51 6.75
CA ARG A 8 -20.21 -59.01 6.94
C ARG A 8 -19.60 -58.49 5.63
N TYR A 9 -19.83 -59.18 4.51
CA TYR A 9 -19.39 -58.70 3.20
C TYR A 9 -20.11 -57.41 2.76
N SER A 10 -21.41 -57.30 3.01
CA SER A 10 -22.17 -56.08 2.72
C SER A 10 -21.69 -54.89 3.56
N LEU A 11 -21.37 -55.09 4.84
CA LEU A 11 -20.87 -54.02 5.70
C LEU A 11 -19.46 -53.55 5.28
N LEU A 12 -18.57 -54.49 4.95
CA LEU A 12 -17.23 -54.15 4.43
C LEU A 12 -17.31 -53.39 3.11
N PHE A 13 -18.23 -53.79 2.21
CA PHE A 13 -18.42 -53.10 0.94
C PHE A 13 -18.91 -51.66 1.14
N ILE A 14 -19.85 -51.42 2.05
CA ILE A 14 -20.32 -50.07 2.37
C ILE A 14 -19.20 -49.21 2.96
N ILE A 15 -18.39 -49.77 3.87
CA ILE A 15 -17.25 -49.03 4.47
C ILE A 15 -16.22 -48.65 3.39
N LEU A 16 -15.90 -49.56 2.47
CA LEU A 16 -14.96 -49.29 1.37
C LEU A 16 -15.49 -48.20 0.42
N VAL A 17 -16.79 -48.21 0.11
CA VAL A 17 -17.42 -47.17 -0.71
C VAL A 17 -17.39 -45.81 0.00
N LEU A 18 -17.67 -45.76 1.30
CA LEU A 18 -17.63 -44.53 2.09
C LEU A 18 -16.19 -43.98 2.24
N MET A 19 -15.19 -44.83 2.47
CA MET A 19 -13.77 -44.40 2.48
C MET A 19 -13.33 -43.89 1.11
N SER A 20 -13.73 -44.55 0.03
CA SER A 20 -13.48 -44.08 -1.34
C SER A 20 -14.08 -42.69 -1.58
N LEU A 21 -15.36 -42.49 -1.23
CA LEU A 21 -16.03 -41.19 -1.39
C LEU A 21 -15.37 -40.10 -0.54
N TYR A 22 -14.94 -40.42 0.68
CA TYR A 22 -14.24 -39.48 1.56
C TYR A 22 -12.86 -39.09 0.99
N LEU A 23 -12.07 -40.06 0.52
CA LEU A 23 -10.76 -39.81 -0.09
C LEU A 23 -10.86 -39.02 -1.41
N HIS A 24 -11.89 -39.26 -2.22
CA HIS A 24 -12.14 -38.46 -3.42
C HIS A 24 -12.57 -37.02 -3.06
N GLY A 25 -13.44 -36.86 -2.06
CA GLY A 25 -13.88 -35.54 -1.59
C GLY A 25 -12.75 -34.69 -1.02
N SER A 26 -11.84 -35.29 -0.24
CA SER A 26 -10.65 -34.60 0.28
C SER A 26 -9.66 -34.23 -0.83
N GLY A 27 -9.46 -35.12 -1.82
CA GLY A 27 -8.62 -34.85 -3.00
C GLY A 27 -9.15 -33.70 -3.86
N LEU A 28 -10.47 -33.65 -4.11
CA LEU A 28 -11.13 -32.56 -4.83
C LEU A 28 -10.97 -31.21 -4.09
N GLN A 29 -11.18 -31.19 -2.77
CA GLN A 29 -11.00 -29.96 -1.99
C GLN A 29 -9.55 -29.48 -2.02
N GLN A 30 -8.58 -30.41 -1.93
CA GLN A 30 -7.17 -30.06 -2.02
C GLN A 30 -6.79 -29.51 -3.40
N GLN A 31 -7.32 -30.08 -4.48
CA GLN A 31 -7.10 -29.59 -5.83
C GLN A 31 -7.71 -28.21 -6.06
N ILE A 32 -8.94 -27.97 -5.60
CA ILE A 32 -9.60 -26.65 -5.66
C ILE A 32 -8.78 -25.60 -4.90
N ASN A 33 -8.30 -25.94 -3.70
CA ASN A 33 -7.46 -25.04 -2.91
C ASN A 33 -6.13 -24.70 -3.61
N VAL A 34 -5.51 -25.68 -4.29
CA VAL A 34 -4.28 -25.48 -5.07
C VAL A 34 -4.55 -24.61 -6.30
N GLU A 35 -5.61 -24.88 -7.06
CA GLU A 35 -5.99 -24.07 -8.24
C GLU A 35 -6.32 -22.62 -7.86
N GLN A 36 -7.07 -22.41 -6.77
CA GLN A 36 -7.34 -21.04 -6.28
C GLN A 36 -6.06 -20.32 -5.84
N ASN A 37 -5.13 -20.99 -5.15
CA ASN A 37 -3.84 -20.43 -4.77
C ASN A 37 -2.92 -20.14 -5.97
N LEU A 38 -2.99 -20.94 -7.04
CA LEU A 38 -2.26 -20.66 -8.28
C LEU A 38 -2.82 -19.41 -8.98
N THR A 39 -4.15 -19.27 -9.06
CA THR A 39 -4.78 -18.09 -9.66
C THR A 39 -4.58 -16.80 -8.87
N SER A 40 -4.46 -16.89 -7.54
CA SER A 40 -4.19 -15.73 -6.67
C SER A 40 -2.75 -15.23 -6.82
N GLN A 41 -1.78 -16.10 -7.09
CA GLN A 41 -0.39 -15.69 -7.33
C GLN A 41 -0.15 -15.20 -8.77
N ASP A 42 -0.93 -15.70 -9.74
CA ASP A 42 -0.77 -15.30 -11.14
C ASP A 42 -1.23 -13.86 -11.41
N TRP A 43 -2.30 -13.38 -10.75
CA TRP A 43 -2.73 -11.98 -10.94
C TRP A 43 -1.69 -10.99 -10.39
N LEU A 44 -1.09 -11.28 -9.22
CA LEU A 44 -0.11 -10.39 -8.60
C LEU A 44 1.17 -10.32 -9.45
N LYS A 45 1.66 -11.47 -9.95
CA LYS A 45 2.79 -11.50 -10.88
C LYS A 45 2.52 -10.68 -12.14
N ASN A 46 1.31 -10.79 -12.70
CA ASN A 46 0.90 -9.98 -13.84
C ASN A 46 0.87 -8.47 -13.50
N ALA A 47 0.27 -8.11 -12.36
CA ALA A 47 0.21 -6.74 -11.89
C ALA A 47 1.61 -6.13 -11.69
N VAL A 48 2.51 -6.86 -11.01
CA VAL A 48 3.92 -6.45 -10.81
C VAL A 48 4.63 -6.25 -12.15
N ASN A 49 4.48 -7.18 -13.10
CA ASN A 49 5.12 -7.08 -14.40
C ASN A 49 4.65 -5.87 -15.21
N GLU A 50 3.36 -5.55 -15.14
CA GLU A 50 2.80 -4.38 -15.82
C GLU A 50 3.15 -3.07 -15.12
N CYS A 51 3.19 -3.04 -13.79
CA CYS A 51 3.39 -1.82 -13.02
C CYS A 51 4.88 -1.45 -12.85
N LYS A 52 5.81 -2.40 -12.86
CA LYS A 52 7.25 -2.12 -12.63
C LYS A 52 7.84 -1.15 -13.66
N LYS A 53 7.29 -1.11 -14.88
CA LYS A 53 7.73 -0.18 -15.93
C LYS A 53 7.45 1.29 -15.60
N ASN A 54 6.49 1.55 -14.71
CA ASN A 54 6.12 2.89 -14.24
C ASN A 54 6.55 3.15 -12.79
N ALA A 55 7.18 2.17 -12.14
CA ALA A 55 7.66 2.30 -10.78
C ALA A 55 8.66 3.46 -10.65
N PRO A 56 8.58 4.26 -9.58
CA PRO A 56 9.63 5.22 -9.26
C PRO A 56 11.00 4.55 -9.18
N ALA A 57 12.05 5.28 -9.54
CA ALA A 57 13.40 4.74 -9.50
C ALA A 57 13.77 4.30 -8.06
N TYR A 58 14.33 3.10 -7.95
CA TYR A 58 14.94 2.65 -6.71
C TYR A 58 16.33 3.27 -6.58
N PHE A 59 16.41 4.38 -5.85
CA PHE A 59 17.65 5.10 -5.63
C PHE A 59 17.82 5.45 -4.13
N PRO A 60 18.13 4.46 -3.27
CA PRO A 60 18.14 4.62 -1.82
C PRO A 60 19.11 5.71 -1.35
N GLN A 61 20.20 5.96 -2.09
CA GLN A 61 21.16 7.03 -1.76
C GLN A 61 20.50 8.41 -1.75
N TYR A 62 19.58 8.70 -2.67
CA TYR A 62 18.85 9.97 -2.69
C TYR A 62 18.02 10.18 -1.43
N TRP A 63 17.37 9.12 -0.94
CA TRP A 63 16.55 9.16 0.27
C TRP A 63 17.37 9.13 1.57
N ASN A 64 18.54 8.48 1.55
CA ASN A 64 19.33 8.21 2.75
C ASN A 64 20.42 9.26 3.02
N TRP A 65 20.97 9.92 1.99
CA TRP A 65 22.13 10.82 2.15
C TRP A 65 21.76 12.29 2.29
N LEU A 66 20.62 12.70 1.75
CA LEU A 66 20.13 14.06 1.93
C LEU A 66 19.41 14.12 3.28
N TRP A 67 20.10 14.60 4.32
CA TRP A 67 19.57 14.67 5.70
C TRP A 67 18.17 15.30 5.77
N TRP A 68 17.94 16.33 4.97
CA TRP A 68 16.66 17.03 4.91
C TRP A 68 15.55 16.24 4.21
N ILE A 69 15.86 15.21 3.41
CA ILE A 69 14.88 14.23 2.92
C ILE A 69 14.71 13.15 3.96
N LYS A 70 15.82 12.58 4.45
CA LYS A 70 15.83 11.46 5.38
C LYS A 70 15.01 11.75 6.65
N ASP A 71 15.15 12.95 7.21
CA ASP A 71 14.55 13.33 8.49
C ASP A 71 13.16 13.98 8.34
N THR A 72 12.72 14.26 7.11
CA THR A 72 11.37 14.80 6.83
C THR A 72 10.52 13.84 6.01
N THR A 73 10.95 12.61 5.76
CA THR A 73 10.17 11.60 5.03
C THR A 73 10.13 10.31 5.81
N ASN A 74 9.08 9.53 5.60
CA ASN A 74 8.81 8.25 6.23
C ASN A 74 8.31 7.22 5.19
N CYS A 75 7.84 6.06 5.64
CA CYS A 75 7.30 5.00 4.76
C CYS A 75 6.20 5.52 3.82
N TYR A 76 5.28 6.34 4.34
CA TYR A 76 4.17 6.91 3.56
C TYR A 76 4.68 7.84 2.45
N ALA A 77 5.50 8.84 2.80
CA ALA A 77 6.10 9.74 1.83
C ALA A 77 6.93 8.99 0.77
N TYR A 78 7.68 7.97 1.19
CA TYR A 78 8.49 7.14 0.29
C TYR A 78 7.63 6.35 -0.72
N ALA A 79 6.58 5.69 -0.24
CA ALA A 79 5.68 4.89 -1.06
C ALA A 79 4.99 5.72 -2.15
N PHE A 80 4.62 6.97 -1.82
CA PHE A 80 4.02 7.90 -2.78
C PHE A 80 5.04 8.72 -3.58
N ASP A 81 6.34 8.46 -3.41
CA ASP A 81 7.44 9.15 -4.12
C ASP A 81 7.39 10.67 -3.92
N LEU A 82 7.14 11.09 -2.68
CA LEU A 82 7.04 12.49 -2.25
C LEU A 82 8.19 12.83 -1.30
N THR A 83 8.96 13.86 -1.64
CA THR A 83 10.00 14.40 -0.75
C THR A 83 9.60 15.72 -0.09
N ARG A 84 8.50 16.31 -0.55
CA ARG A 84 7.95 17.62 -0.15
C ARG A 84 6.44 17.59 -0.34
N ASP A 85 5.75 18.48 0.37
CA ASP A 85 4.32 18.71 0.18
C ASP A 85 4.09 19.27 -1.24
N PRO A 86 3.41 18.53 -2.14
CA PRO A 86 3.23 18.96 -3.51
C PRO A 86 2.28 20.16 -3.67
N ARG A 87 1.52 20.53 -2.63
CA ARG A 87 0.59 21.67 -2.65
C ARG A 87 1.31 23.00 -2.55
N ASN A 88 2.45 23.05 -1.86
CA ASN A 88 3.14 24.30 -1.51
C ASN A 88 4.69 24.22 -1.62
N GLY A 89 5.27 23.03 -1.83
CA GLY A 89 6.71 22.81 -1.95
C GLY A 89 7.49 22.78 -0.64
N THR A 90 6.84 22.88 0.52
CA THR A 90 7.51 22.82 1.82
C THR A 90 7.93 21.39 2.17
N GLN A 91 8.91 21.26 3.06
CA GLN A 91 9.22 19.97 3.66
C GLN A 91 8.04 19.51 4.52
N PHE A 92 7.88 18.19 4.66
CA PHE A 92 6.99 17.65 5.67
C PHE A 92 7.58 17.87 7.08
N PRO A 93 6.77 17.75 8.15
CA PRO A 93 7.27 17.95 9.51
C PRO A 93 8.47 17.05 9.84
N THR A 94 9.56 17.65 10.31
CA THR A 94 10.79 16.93 10.69
C THR A 94 10.50 15.97 11.83
N HIS A 95 11.06 14.74 11.75
CA HIS A 95 10.85 13.66 12.71
C HIS A 95 9.38 13.23 12.89
N LEU A 96 8.52 13.54 11.90
CA LEU A 96 7.19 12.95 11.76
C LEU A 96 6.95 12.47 10.31
N GLY A 97 7.39 13.23 9.33
CA GLY A 97 7.14 12.96 7.91
C GLY A 97 5.71 13.27 7.49
N LEU A 98 5.28 12.70 6.36
CA LEU A 98 3.89 12.79 5.91
C LEU A 98 3.06 11.71 6.63
N GLN A 99 1.89 12.06 7.15
CA GLN A 99 0.95 11.13 7.77
C GLN A 99 -0.35 11.13 6.95
N PRO A 100 -1.08 10.00 6.88
CA PRO A 100 -2.44 9.97 6.34
C PRO A 100 -3.29 11.11 6.91
N GLY A 101 -4.02 11.82 6.06
CA GLY A 101 -4.90 12.93 6.42
C GLY A 101 -4.22 14.32 6.40
N LEU A 102 -2.89 14.40 6.43
CA LEU A 102 -2.19 15.69 6.36
C LEU A 102 -2.37 16.41 5.01
N LEU A 103 -2.61 15.69 3.91
CA LEU A 103 -2.85 16.30 2.61
C LEU A 103 -4.32 16.73 2.44
N SER A 104 -5.27 15.98 3.00
CA SER A 104 -6.70 16.32 2.99
C SER A 104 -7.13 17.30 4.08
N TYR A 105 -6.23 17.69 4.99
CA TYR A 105 -6.54 18.55 6.15
C TYR A 105 -7.67 17.99 7.02
N GLN A 106 -7.88 16.68 6.99
CA GLN A 106 -8.73 16.05 7.99
C GLN A 106 -8.00 16.12 9.34
N ASP A 107 -8.74 16.39 10.42
CA ASP A 107 -8.21 16.27 11.77
C ASP A 107 -7.74 14.82 11.93
N PHE A 108 -6.43 14.62 11.83
CA PHE A 108 -5.81 13.32 12.01
C PHE A 108 -5.83 13.00 13.50
N THR A 109 -6.98 12.53 13.99
CA THR A 109 -7.06 11.77 15.22
C THR A 109 -6.70 10.33 14.86
N LEU A 110 -5.51 9.89 15.27
CA LEU A 110 -5.15 8.48 15.31
C LEU A 110 -6.12 7.75 16.25
N ASN A 111 -7.27 7.37 15.73
CA ASN A 111 -8.00 6.27 16.30
C ASN A 111 -7.16 5.05 15.94
N SER A 112 -6.67 4.35 16.97
CA SER A 112 -5.80 3.18 16.90
C SER A 112 -5.98 2.33 15.64
N TYR A 113 -4.88 1.91 15.00
CA TYR A 113 -4.94 0.89 13.95
C TYR A 113 -5.10 -0.48 14.60
N ASP A 114 -6.33 -0.86 14.94
CA ASP A 114 -6.62 -2.11 15.67
C ASP A 114 -6.59 -3.36 14.80
N GLY A 115 -6.36 -3.21 13.48
CA GLY A 115 -6.38 -4.31 12.49
C GLY A 115 -7.78 -4.86 12.24
N THR A 116 -8.83 -4.11 12.57
CA THR A 116 -10.19 -4.42 12.13
C THR A 116 -10.38 -4.00 10.67
N LYS A 117 -11.30 -4.68 9.97
CA LYS A 117 -11.63 -4.32 8.58
C LYS A 117 -12.18 -2.90 8.48
N GLU A 118 -12.85 -2.45 9.52
CA GLU A 118 -13.38 -1.11 9.65
C GLU A 118 -12.25 -0.08 9.77
N SER A 119 -11.27 -0.29 10.65
CA SER A 119 -10.13 0.65 10.79
C SER A 119 -9.24 0.67 9.54
N ASP A 120 -8.99 -0.49 8.93
CA ASP A 120 -8.29 -0.58 7.65
C ASP A 120 -9.02 0.18 6.53
N LYS A 121 -10.36 0.07 6.49
CA LYS A 121 -11.18 0.78 5.51
C LYS A 121 -11.12 2.29 5.70
N GLU A 122 -11.20 2.77 6.95
CA GLU A 122 -11.09 4.19 7.27
C GLU A 122 -9.69 4.74 6.91
N LEU A 123 -8.63 3.98 7.19
CA LEU A 123 -7.27 4.32 6.79
C LEU A 123 -7.17 4.44 5.26
N VAL A 124 -7.64 3.45 4.51
CA VAL A 124 -7.64 3.46 3.03
C VAL A 124 -8.48 4.61 2.46
N GLU A 125 -9.61 4.95 3.07
CA GLU A 125 -10.43 6.11 2.69
C GLU A 125 -9.66 7.42 2.90
N THR A 126 -9.02 7.58 4.05
CA THR A 126 -8.16 8.75 4.38
C THR A 126 -7.03 8.92 3.37
N ILE A 127 -6.34 7.83 3.02
CA ILE A 127 -5.26 7.83 2.01
C ILE A 127 -5.81 8.18 0.62
N THR A 128 -6.97 7.65 0.27
CA THR A 128 -7.63 7.94 -1.01
C THR A 128 -7.92 9.43 -1.14
N GLU A 129 -8.37 10.06 -0.06
CA GLU A 129 -8.60 11.51 -0.01
C GLU A 129 -7.30 12.30 -0.16
N ASP A 130 -6.26 11.98 0.61
CA ASP A 130 -4.93 12.58 0.51
C ASP A 130 -4.41 12.56 -0.94
N MET A 131 -4.48 11.39 -1.58
CA MET A 131 -4.02 11.20 -2.95
C MET A 131 -4.84 12.02 -3.93
N SER A 132 -6.16 12.11 -3.73
CA SER A 132 -7.03 12.92 -4.59
C SER A 132 -6.68 14.40 -4.55
N ILE A 133 -6.27 14.94 -3.39
CA ILE A 133 -5.87 16.35 -3.24
C ILE A 133 -4.66 16.70 -4.10
N ILE A 134 -3.72 15.76 -4.21
CA ILE A 134 -2.47 15.97 -4.97
C ILE A 134 -2.58 15.46 -6.41
N GLY A 135 -3.79 15.12 -6.85
CA GLY A 135 -4.08 14.66 -8.21
C GLY A 135 -3.62 13.23 -8.48
N TYR A 136 -3.41 12.42 -7.45
CA TYR A 136 -3.08 11.00 -7.61
C TYR A 136 -4.39 10.18 -7.59
N SER A 137 -4.40 9.05 -8.28
CA SER A 137 -5.42 8.02 -8.07
C SER A 137 -4.86 6.94 -7.16
N PHE A 138 -5.65 6.47 -6.21
CA PHE A 138 -5.32 5.36 -5.31
C PHE A 138 -6.42 4.31 -5.39
N ILE A 139 -6.10 3.11 -5.88
CA ILE A 139 -7.09 2.07 -6.17
C ILE A 139 -6.58 0.75 -5.62
N GLU A 140 -7.41 0.03 -4.85
CA GLU A 140 -7.09 -1.31 -4.37
C GLU A 140 -6.79 -2.27 -5.55
N ALA A 141 -5.63 -2.91 -5.51
CA ALA A 141 -5.18 -3.87 -6.48
C ALA A 141 -5.53 -5.29 -6.02
N LYS A 142 -6.42 -5.94 -6.78
CA LYS A 142 -6.84 -7.33 -6.55
C LYS A 142 -7.22 -8.01 -7.86
N GLN A 143 -7.39 -9.33 -7.81
CA GLN A 143 -7.84 -10.12 -8.95
C GLN A 143 -9.11 -9.52 -9.57
N GLY A 144 -9.11 -9.38 -10.90
CA GLY A 144 -10.25 -8.84 -11.64
C GLY A 144 -10.33 -7.31 -11.68
N VAL A 145 -9.55 -6.58 -10.87
CA VAL A 145 -9.43 -5.12 -11.01
C VAL A 145 -8.47 -4.80 -12.15
N LYS A 146 -8.95 -3.98 -13.10
CA LYS A 146 -8.14 -3.51 -14.23
C LYS A 146 -6.97 -2.64 -13.73
N ILE A 147 -5.77 -2.95 -14.20
CA ILE A 147 -4.57 -2.15 -13.94
C ILE A 147 -4.71 -0.79 -14.65
N PRO A 148 -4.66 0.34 -13.92
CA PRO A 148 -4.71 1.66 -14.54
C PRO A 148 -3.46 1.92 -15.39
N GLU A 149 -3.62 2.71 -16.45
CA GLU A 149 -2.48 3.10 -17.30
C GLU A 149 -1.48 3.95 -16.48
N ASN A 150 -0.18 3.73 -16.70
CA ASN A 150 0.90 4.42 -15.98
C ASN A 150 0.90 4.20 -14.45
N ALA A 151 0.19 3.18 -13.95
CA ALA A 151 0.21 2.84 -12.54
C ALA A 151 1.54 2.21 -12.12
N TYR A 152 1.99 2.55 -10.92
CA TYR A 152 2.89 1.72 -10.14
C TYR A 152 2.14 1.14 -8.93
N MET A 153 2.80 0.28 -8.15
CA MET A 153 2.17 -0.37 -6.99
C MET A 153 2.83 0.00 -5.68
N VAL A 154 2.00 0.06 -4.64
CA VAL A 154 2.38 0.10 -3.24
C VAL A 154 1.65 -1.00 -2.47
N ALA A 155 2.13 -1.35 -1.28
CA ALA A 155 1.46 -2.27 -0.37
C ALA A 155 1.43 -1.70 1.04
N LEU A 156 0.36 -2.00 1.78
CA LEU A 156 0.10 -1.51 3.13
C LEU A 156 0.01 -2.70 4.11
N ALA A 157 0.70 -2.57 5.23
CA ALA A 157 0.57 -3.44 6.38
C ALA A 157 0.35 -2.60 7.65
N VAL A 158 -0.30 -3.20 8.63
CA VAL A 158 -0.63 -2.58 9.92
C VAL A 158 0.00 -3.41 11.04
N PHE A 159 0.57 -2.71 12.02
CA PHE A 159 0.88 -3.24 13.33
C PHE A 159 -0.37 -3.00 14.20
N PRO A 160 -1.21 -4.04 14.41
CA PRO A 160 -2.46 -3.87 15.10
C PRO A 160 -2.26 -3.58 16.59
N GLY A 161 -2.93 -2.55 17.10
CA GLY A 161 -2.94 -2.19 18.52
C GLY A 161 -4.17 -1.38 18.91
N ASP A 162 -4.45 -1.31 20.21
CA ASP A 162 -5.63 -0.65 20.78
C ASP A 162 -5.38 0.81 21.24
N SER A 163 -4.18 1.33 20.97
CA SER A 163 -3.77 2.68 21.32
C SER A 163 -2.77 3.26 20.31
N TYR A 164 -2.54 4.56 20.38
CA TYR A 164 -1.52 5.23 19.56
C TYR A 164 -0.10 4.68 19.82
N ASP A 165 0.21 4.33 21.08
CA ASP A 165 1.57 3.92 21.46
C ASP A 165 1.89 2.47 21.05
N ASN A 166 0.90 1.69 20.62
CA ASN A 166 1.06 0.28 20.24
C ASN A 166 0.41 -0.07 18.89
N SER A 167 0.08 0.91 18.06
CA SER A 167 -0.39 0.69 16.68
C SER A 167 0.40 1.54 15.70
N ASP A 168 0.62 1.01 14.50
CA ASP A 168 1.34 1.72 13.43
C ASP A 168 0.96 1.13 12.06
N TYR A 169 1.38 1.80 10.99
CA TYR A 169 1.25 1.30 9.62
C TYR A 169 2.61 1.34 8.90
N HIS A 170 2.77 0.50 7.89
CA HIS A 170 3.98 0.46 7.09
C HIS A 170 3.68 0.27 5.62
N TRP A 171 4.54 0.87 4.80
CA TRP A 171 4.37 0.90 3.36
C TRP A 171 5.55 0.34 2.61
N TYR A 172 5.22 -0.39 1.55
CA TYR A 172 6.16 -0.92 0.58
C TYR A 172 5.87 -0.31 -0.79
N ARG A 173 6.92 -0.14 -1.60
CA ARG A 173 6.84 0.39 -2.96
C ARG A 173 7.50 -0.56 -3.94
N LEU A 174 6.80 -0.83 -5.04
CA LEU A 174 7.35 -1.63 -6.13
C LEU A 174 8.53 -0.90 -6.79
N ASN A 175 9.61 -1.62 -7.06
CA ASN A 175 10.80 -1.15 -7.77
C ASN A 175 10.76 -1.54 -9.26
N PRO A 176 11.53 -0.85 -10.13
CA PRO A 176 11.56 -1.16 -11.55
C PRO A 176 12.06 -2.56 -11.93
N ASN A 177 12.84 -3.21 -11.06
CA ASN A 177 13.31 -4.58 -11.23
C ASN A 177 12.28 -5.64 -10.80
N GLY A 178 11.15 -5.24 -10.22
CA GLY A 178 10.11 -6.14 -9.71
C GLY A 178 10.27 -6.55 -8.24
N THR A 179 11.32 -6.10 -7.55
CA THR A 179 11.39 -6.21 -6.08
C THR A 179 10.60 -5.08 -5.42
N TRP A 180 10.47 -5.12 -4.10
CA TRP A 180 9.85 -4.08 -3.32
C TRP A 180 10.86 -3.47 -2.36
N SER A 181 10.58 -2.27 -1.91
CA SER A 181 11.39 -1.58 -0.91
C SER A 181 10.52 -0.79 0.04
N ASP A 182 11.05 -0.49 1.21
CA ASP A 182 10.39 0.33 2.21
C ASP A 182 11.31 1.40 2.78
N LYS A 183 10.77 2.19 3.70
CA LYS A 183 11.50 3.12 4.55
C LYS A 183 10.90 3.11 5.95
N LEU A 184 11.42 2.29 6.86
CA LEU A 184 10.93 2.23 8.24
C LEU A 184 11.13 3.57 8.98
N GLY A 185 10.06 4.34 9.17
CA GLY A 185 10.11 5.68 9.76
C GLY A 185 11.20 6.57 9.12
N PHE A 186 12.11 7.13 9.93
CA PHE A 186 13.26 7.93 9.45
C PHE A 186 14.51 7.09 9.13
N GLY A 187 14.37 5.77 9.15
CA GLY A 187 15.40 4.80 8.80
C GLY A 187 15.81 4.87 7.33
N SER A 188 16.76 4.01 6.95
CA SER A 188 17.24 3.93 5.58
C SER A 188 16.22 3.23 4.68
N VAL A 189 16.08 3.70 3.45
CA VAL A 189 15.40 2.93 2.40
C VAL A 189 16.15 1.63 2.16
N THR A 190 15.44 0.51 2.14
CA THR A 190 15.97 -0.84 1.95
C THR A 190 15.03 -1.69 1.08
N ASP A 191 15.57 -2.67 0.37
CA ASP A 191 14.81 -3.68 -0.39
C ASP A 191 14.86 -5.08 0.25
N VAL A 192 15.35 -5.17 1.48
CA VAL A 192 15.31 -6.38 2.31
C VAL A 192 14.33 -6.24 3.47
N ASP A 193 13.72 -7.36 3.84
CA ASP A 193 12.82 -7.50 4.99
C ASP A 193 13.58 -7.54 6.33
N GLU A 194 12.85 -7.66 7.45
CA GLU A 194 13.44 -7.71 8.81
C GLU A 194 14.36 -8.93 9.02
N SER A 195 14.19 -9.98 8.22
CA SER A 195 15.07 -11.16 8.21
C SER A 195 16.27 -11.02 7.25
N GLY A 196 16.40 -9.90 6.54
CA GLY A 196 17.49 -9.63 5.59
C GLY A 196 17.30 -10.26 4.21
N ASN A 197 16.10 -10.72 3.87
CA ASN A 197 15.77 -11.28 2.56
C ASN A 197 15.21 -10.23 1.62
N ILE A 198 15.53 -10.31 0.32
CA ILE A 198 14.97 -9.41 -0.69
C ILE A 198 13.45 -9.54 -0.73
N ILE A 199 12.75 -8.39 -0.67
CA ILE A 199 11.30 -8.34 -0.69
C ILE A 199 10.80 -8.54 -2.13
N THR A 200 10.28 -9.72 -2.42
CA THR A 200 9.62 -10.00 -3.72
C THR A 200 8.10 -9.88 -3.65
N ASP A 201 7.54 -10.03 -2.45
CA ASP A 201 6.12 -9.96 -2.15
C ASP A 201 5.97 -9.44 -0.70
N PRO A 202 5.50 -8.19 -0.49
CA PRO A 202 5.30 -7.63 0.83
C PRO A 202 4.37 -8.43 1.74
N GLN A 203 3.38 -9.15 1.18
CA GLN A 203 2.46 -10.00 1.95
C GLN A 203 3.16 -11.25 2.54
N LEU A 204 4.24 -11.70 1.91
CA LEU A 204 4.99 -12.88 2.34
C LEU A 204 6.32 -12.56 3.05
N ALA A 205 6.75 -11.30 3.02
CA ALA A 205 7.97 -10.83 3.66
C ALA A 205 7.90 -10.87 5.19
N ASP A 206 9.06 -10.94 5.85
CA ASP A 206 9.15 -10.71 7.29
C ASP A 206 8.96 -9.22 7.61
N ARG A 207 7.74 -8.87 8.02
CA ARG A 207 7.35 -7.49 8.34
C ARG A 207 7.49 -7.16 9.83
N GLY A 208 8.11 -8.02 10.63
CA GLY A 208 8.20 -7.81 12.08
C GLY A 208 6.83 -7.64 12.74
N CYS A 209 6.58 -6.48 13.36
CA CYS A 209 5.34 -6.20 14.06
C CYS A 209 4.13 -5.87 13.16
N TYR A 210 4.34 -5.56 11.87
CA TYR A 210 3.26 -5.25 10.92
C TYR A 210 2.57 -6.52 10.41
N THR A 211 1.87 -7.19 11.32
CA THR A 211 1.31 -8.54 11.14
C THR A 211 0.05 -8.56 10.28
N ASP A 212 -0.70 -7.47 10.22
CA ASP A 212 -1.92 -7.38 9.41
C ASP A 212 -1.60 -6.84 8.01
N PHE A 213 -1.95 -7.58 6.96
CA PHE A 213 -1.68 -7.17 5.59
C PHE A 213 -2.95 -6.65 4.94
N VAL A 214 -3.05 -5.32 4.84
CA VAL A 214 -4.25 -4.62 4.36
C VAL A 214 -4.44 -4.83 2.87
N GLY A 215 -3.38 -4.70 2.07
CA GLY A 215 -3.48 -4.98 0.65
C GLY A 215 -2.46 -4.29 -0.25
N TYR A 216 -2.66 -4.52 -1.55
CA TYR A 216 -1.94 -3.89 -2.64
C TYR A 216 -2.75 -2.75 -3.23
N PHE A 217 -2.09 -1.73 -3.75
CA PHE A 217 -2.76 -0.58 -4.36
C PHE A 217 -2.03 -0.08 -5.60
N TYR A 218 -2.80 0.25 -6.63
CA TYR A 218 -2.33 0.98 -7.81
C TYR A 218 -2.32 2.48 -7.53
N VAL A 219 -1.19 3.12 -7.85
CA VAL A 219 -1.01 4.58 -7.77
C VAL A 219 -0.77 5.13 -9.17
N THR A 220 -1.57 6.10 -9.60
CA THR A 220 -1.28 6.88 -10.82
C THR A 220 -1.12 8.35 -10.47
N LYS A 221 -0.11 9.00 -11.05
CA LYS A 221 0.03 10.45 -10.98
C LYS A 221 -0.87 11.03 -12.08
N SER A 222 -2.06 11.53 -11.76
CA SER A 222 -2.88 12.17 -12.80
C SER A 222 -2.19 13.46 -13.24
N LYS A 223 -2.29 13.78 -14.53
CA LYS A 223 -1.93 15.10 -15.05
C LYS A 223 -2.99 16.12 -14.63
N VAL A 224 -3.11 16.44 -13.34
CA VAL A 224 -3.99 17.55 -12.93
C VAL A 224 -3.26 18.85 -13.26
N SER A 225 -3.84 19.64 -14.17
CA SER A 225 -3.35 21.00 -14.41
C SER A 225 -3.55 21.83 -13.15
N TRP A 226 -2.50 22.51 -12.69
CA TRP A 226 -2.50 23.43 -11.54
C TRP A 226 -3.73 24.37 -11.48
N SER A 227 -4.33 24.71 -12.63
CA SER A 227 -5.55 25.52 -12.74
C SER A 227 -6.81 24.91 -12.10
N LYS A 228 -6.93 23.59 -11.97
CA LYS A 228 -8.11 22.95 -11.33
C LYS A 228 -8.04 22.97 -9.80
N MET A 229 -6.83 22.88 -9.23
CA MET A 229 -6.62 22.90 -7.77
C MET A 229 -6.95 24.26 -7.14
N HIS A 230 -6.85 25.35 -7.91
CA HIS A 230 -7.19 26.70 -7.43
C HIS A 230 -8.66 27.11 -7.65
N ASN A 231 -9.49 26.27 -8.29
CA ASN A 231 -10.89 26.64 -8.59
C ASN A 231 -11.91 25.94 -7.69
N THR A 232 -11.48 24.97 -6.87
CA THR A 232 -12.28 24.47 -5.74
C THR A 232 -11.95 25.31 -4.52
N ASN A 233 -12.59 26.48 -4.43
CA ASN A 233 -12.69 27.24 -3.20
C ASN A 233 -13.21 26.31 -2.09
N LEU A 234 -12.32 25.89 -1.19
CA LEU A 234 -12.66 25.83 0.23
C LEU A 234 -13.08 27.26 0.61
N MET A 235 -14.38 27.51 0.52
CA MET A 235 -15.03 28.68 1.10
C MET A 235 -14.64 28.73 2.58
N GLY A 236 -13.66 29.56 2.97
CA GLY A 236 -13.34 29.70 4.39
C GLY A 236 -12.17 30.57 4.79
N TYR A 237 -11.09 30.70 4.01
CA TYR A 237 -9.93 31.48 4.45
C TYR A 237 -9.39 32.41 3.37
N GLN A 238 -9.71 33.70 3.52
CA GLN A 238 -9.00 34.80 2.86
C GLN A 238 -7.59 34.90 3.45
N PHE A 239 -6.57 34.52 2.69
CA PHE A 239 -5.20 34.94 2.99
C PHE A 239 -5.07 36.42 2.61
N SER A 240 -4.86 37.26 3.62
CA SER A 240 -4.47 38.66 3.45
C SER A 240 -3.14 38.72 2.70
N GLY A 241 -3.16 39.36 1.53
CA GLY A 241 -2.05 39.41 0.61
C GLY A 241 -0.83 40.14 1.16
N GLY A 242 0.26 39.40 1.37
CA GLY A 242 1.61 39.94 1.36
C GLY A 242 2.20 39.83 -0.04
N LYS A 243 2.28 40.94 -0.77
CA LYS A 243 2.92 41.01 -2.09
C LYS A 243 4.40 40.64 -1.98
N LEU A 244 4.81 39.53 -2.62
CA LEU A 244 6.19 39.31 -3.02
C LEU A 244 6.52 40.29 -4.16
N GLY A 245 7.34 41.29 -3.86
CA GLY A 245 7.84 42.25 -4.85
C GLY A 245 8.76 41.55 -5.85
N ARG A 246 8.37 41.58 -7.14
CA ARG A 246 9.28 41.32 -8.26
C ARG A 246 10.32 42.44 -8.31
N ALA A 247 11.59 42.04 -8.28
CA ALA A 247 12.66 42.85 -8.83
C ALA A 247 12.51 42.85 -10.36
N ASP A 248 12.36 44.02 -10.95
CA ASP A 248 12.68 44.28 -12.34
C ASP A 248 13.21 45.71 -12.50
N HIS A 249 14.16 45.80 -13.41
CA HIS A 249 15.13 46.86 -13.66
C HIS A 249 14.58 48.10 -14.43
N LEU A 250 15.32 49.23 -14.30
CA LEU A 250 15.35 50.44 -15.15
C LEU A 250 14.16 51.41 -14.95
N THR A 251 14.28 52.75 -14.86
CA THR A 251 15.11 53.74 -15.56
C THR A 251 15.26 55.04 -14.76
N ARG A 252 16.34 55.79 -15.06
CA ARG A 252 16.61 57.19 -14.69
C ARG A 252 15.38 58.12 -14.79
N GLN A 253 15.30 59.11 -13.90
CA GLN A 253 15.31 60.55 -14.26
C GLN A 253 15.26 61.45 -13.00
N ASN A 254 16.21 62.40 -13.00
CA ASN A 254 16.35 63.65 -12.22
C ASN A 254 16.48 63.58 -10.70
#